data_AF-A0A964PQX6-F1
#
_entry.id   AF-A0A964PQX6-F1
#
_cell.length_a   1.000
_cell.length_b   1.000
_cell.length_c   1.000
_cell.angle_alpha   90.00
_cell.angle_beta   90.00
_cell.angle_gamma   90.00
#
_symmetry.space_group_name_H-M   'P 1'
#
loop_
_entity.id
_entity.type
_entity.pdbx_description
1 polymer ?
#
loop_
_entity_poly.entity_id
_entity_poly.type
_entity_poly.pdbx_seq_one_letter_code
_entity_poly.pdbx_strand_id
1 'polypeptide(L)'
;MHFIYGADPVAIEFFGSATYTFSGGTFSTDADGTALGAGITSGSINWKFGLNIGLLDMMLDHAGTLYRIAGNLYVPESDDPRLIEDLPGEVFVSVGGNLLPNTVDIEGFFATGNGSGLPQAIGLNYFLNTSNPIVGTVGFGLSSSQSHAGSTVLPNSRFEYRADRFKRDVWRDLESLYRELLRPVECQLWR
;
A
#
# COMPACT_ATOMS: atom_id res chain seq x y z
N MET A 1 -21.00 23.00 -0.68
CA MET A 1 -19.84 22.40 0.01
C MET A 1 -20.36 21.13 0.66
N HIS A 2 -20.08 19.95 0.11
CA HIS A 2 -20.51 18.67 0.70
C HIS A 2 -19.31 18.04 1.40
N PHE A 3 -19.47 17.79 2.69
CA PHE A 3 -18.55 16.96 3.46
C PHE A 3 -19.20 15.60 3.60
N ILE A 4 -18.46 14.56 3.22
CA ILE A 4 -18.82 13.18 3.54
C ILE A 4 -18.19 12.88 4.89
N TYR A 5 -19.01 12.64 5.90
CA TYR A 5 -18.60 12.11 7.19
C TYR A 5 -18.77 10.59 7.17
N GLY A 6 -17.67 9.87 7.36
CA GLY A 6 -17.66 8.44 7.67
C GLY A 6 -17.37 8.24 9.16
N ALA A 7 -17.66 7.05 9.67
CA ALA A 7 -17.22 6.68 11.02
C ALA A 7 -15.70 6.81 11.13
N ASP A 8 -15.21 7.16 12.33
CA ASP A 8 -13.78 7.15 12.62
C ASP A 8 -13.20 5.80 12.17
N PRO A 9 -12.04 5.78 11.48
CA PRO A 9 -11.45 4.54 11.00
C PRO A 9 -11.20 3.63 12.20
N VAL A 10 -11.97 2.55 12.27
CA VAL A 10 -11.76 1.49 13.26
C VAL A 10 -10.39 0.89 12.98
N ALA A 11 -9.60 0.67 14.03
CA ALA A 11 -8.31 -0.01 13.93
C ALA A 11 -8.48 -1.31 13.15
N ILE A 12 -7.75 -1.44 12.04
CA ILE A 12 -7.63 -2.71 11.33
C ILE A 12 -6.90 -3.67 12.28
N GLU A 13 -7.44 -4.85 12.48
CA GLU A 13 -6.75 -5.92 13.20
C GLU A 13 -5.59 -6.41 12.32
N PHE A 14 -4.37 -5.99 12.65
CA PHE A 14 -3.16 -6.31 11.89
C PHE A 14 -2.58 -7.72 12.21
N PHE A 15 -3.42 -8.71 12.47
CA PHE A 15 -2.97 -10.06 12.82
C PHE A 15 -3.54 -11.12 11.87
N GLY A 16 -2.69 -12.08 11.49
CA GLY A 16 -3.04 -13.18 10.58
C GLY A 16 -2.71 -12.91 9.12
N SER A 17 -3.38 -13.67 8.24
CA SER A 17 -3.23 -13.56 6.78
C SER A 17 -4.58 -13.53 6.09
N ALA A 18 -4.62 -12.91 4.91
CA ALA A 18 -5.79 -12.86 4.06
C ALA A 18 -5.42 -13.03 2.59
N THR A 19 -6.31 -13.67 1.84
CA THR A 19 -6.24 -13.75 0.38
C THR A 19 -7.34 -12.87 -0.19
N TYR A 20 -6.95 -11.96 -1.06
CA TYR A 20 -7.84 -11.11 -1.85
C TYR A 20 -7.78 -11.54 -3.30
N THR A 21 -8.93 -11.68 -3.95
CA THR A 21 -9.03 -12.08 -5.36
C THR A 21 -9.59 -10.95 -6.19
N PHE A 22 -9.19 -10.88 -7.45
CA PHE A 22 -9.70 -9.91 -8.41
C PHE A 22 -11.23 -9.82 -8.36
N SER A 23 -11.74 -8.59 -8.22
CA SER A 23 -13.17 -8.29 -8.12
C SER A 23 -13.67 -7.38 -9.24
N GLY A 24 -12.77 -6.64 -9.89
CA GLY A 24 -13.08 -5.72 -10.97
C GLY A 24 -12.01 -4.65 -11.12
N GLY A 25 -12.09 -3.83 -12.17
CA GLY A 25 -11.14 -2.76 -12.45
C GLY A 25 -11.60 -1.87 -13.59
N THR A 26 -10.82 -0.84 -13.87
CA THR A 26 -11.01 0.02 -15.04
C THR A 26 -10.40 -0.64 -16.28
N PHE A 27 -10.81 -0.16 -17.46
CA PHE A 27 -10.00 -0.35 -18.66
C PHE A 27 -8.60 0.23 -18.43
N SER A 28 -7.58 -0.44 -18.94
CA SER A 28 -6.24 0.12 -19.02
C SER A 28 -6.18 1.13 -20.15
N THR A 29 -5.49 2.24 -19.94
CA THR A 29 -5.38 3.31 -20.93
C THR A 29 -3.92 3.71 -21.08
N ASP A 30 -3.49 3.97 -22.31
CA ASP A 30 -2.22 4.65 -22.54
C ASP A 30 -2.26 6.06 -21.95
N ALA A 31 -1.15 6.54 -21.39
CA ALA A 31 -1.07 7.85 -20.77
C ALA A 31 -1.36 9.00 -21.76
N ASP A 32 -1.13 8.77 -23.05
CA ASP A 32 -1.49 9.70 -24.13
C ASP A 32 -2.90 9.47 -24.73
N GLY A 33 -3.61 8.44 -24.27
CA GLY A 33 -4.96 8.09 -24.68
C GLY A 33 -5.08 7.38 -26.04
N THR A 34 -3.97 6.91 -26.63
CA THR A 34 -3.98 6.32 -27.98
C THR A 34 -4.49 4.88 -28.03
N ALA A 35 -4.33 4.10 -26.95
CA ALA A 35 -4.87 2.76 -26.84
C ALA A 35 -5.68 2.52 -25.54
N LEU A 36 -6.64 1.60 -25.67
CA LEU A 36 -7.42 1.05 -24.56
C LEU A 36 -7.25 -0.47 -24.54
N GLY A 37 -7.24 -1.02 -23.34
CA GLY A 37 -7.21 -2.45 -23.08
C GLY A 37 -8.20 -2.86 -22.03
N ALA A 38 -8.43 -4.17 -21.90
CA ALA A 38 -9.39 -4.72 -20.94
C ALA A 38 -9.00 -4.42 -19.48
N GLY A 39 -7.75 -4.06 -19.21
CA GLY A 39 -7.26 -3.79 -17.86
C GLY A 39 -6.84 -5.08 -17.15
N ILE A 40 -6.87 -5.07 -15.82
CA ILE A 40 -6.64 -6.29 -15.04
C ILE A 40 -7.80 -7.25 -15.27
N THR A 41 -7.49 -8.49 -15.66
CA THR A 41 -8.48 -9.53 -16.00
C THR A 41 -8.55 -10.64 -14.94
N SER A 42 -7.50 -10.80 -14.15
CA SER A 42 -7.42 -11.74 -13.04
C SER A 42 -6.26 -11.41 -12.11
N GLY A 43 -6.27 -11.96 -10.91
CA GLY A 43 -5.16 -11.84 -9.97
C GLY A 43 -5.55 -12.12 -8.52
N SER A 44 -4.54 -12.12 -7.65
CA SER A 44 -4.69 -12.25 -6.22
C SER A 44 -3.63 -11.50 -5.44
N ILE A 45 -3.95 -11.17 -4.20
CA ILE A 45 -3.00 -10.64 -3.21
C ILE A 45 -3.08 -11.52 -1.97
N ASN A 46 -1.95 -12.10 -1.57
CA ASN A 46 -1.84 -12.83 -0.31
C ASN A 46 -1.14 -11.94 0.73
N TRP A 47 -1.92 -11.38 1.64
CA TRP A 47 -1.46 -10.45 2.65
C TRP A 47 -1.09 -11.14 3.96
N LYS A 48 0.03 -10.74 4.56
CA LYS A 48 0.48 -11.13 5.90
C LYS A 48 0.53 -9.89 6.79
N PHE A 49 -0.52 -9.67 7.58
CA PHE A 49 -0.65 -8.43 8.36
C PHE A 49 0.43 -8.28 9.43
N GLY A 50 0.89 -9.38 10.04
CA GLY A 50 1.98 -9.33 11.02
C GLY A 50 3.34 -8.93 10.46
N LEU A 51 3.49 -8.91 9.12
CA LEU A 51 4.70 -8.48 8.43
C LEU A 51 4.49 -7.21 7.60
N ASN A 52 3.26 -6.69 7.51
CA ASN A 52 2.88 -5.61 6.60
C ASN A 52 3.30 -5.84 5.14
N ILE A 53 3.28 -7.11 4.69
CA ILE A 53 3.68 -7.50 3.32
C ILE A 53 2.54 -8.26 2.64
N GLY A 54 2.29 -7.93 1.38
CA GLY A 54 1.39 -8.64 0.48
C GLY A 54 2.11 -9.18 -0.75
N LEU A 55 1.86 -10.45 -1.11
CA LEU A 55 2.34 -11.02 -2.36
C LEU A 55 1.28 -10.83 -3.45
N LEU A 56 1.57 -10.00 -4.45
CA LEU A 56 0.75 -9.71 -5.61
C LEU A 56 1.08 -10.65 -6.78
N ASP A 57 0.05 -11.12 -7.48
CA ASP A 57 0.14 -11.74 -8.81
C ASP A 57 -1.12 -11.40 -9.61
N MET A 58 -0.99 -10.67 -10.71
CA MET A 58 -2.12 -10.25 -11.55
C MET A 58 -1.80 -10.22 -13.04
N MET A 59 -2.84 -10.33 -13.85
CA MET A 59 -2.78 -10.33 -15.31
C MET A 59 -3.45 -9.08 -15.88
N LEU A 60 -2.69 -8.29 -16.63
CA LEU A 60 -3.14 -7.13 -17.39
C LEU A 60 -3.24 -7.48 -18.88
N ASP A 61 -4.40 -7.22 -19.49
CA ASP A 61 -4.56 -7.21 -20.94
C ASP A 61 -4.64 -5.76 -21.44
N HIS A 62 -3.62 -5.35 -22.18
CA HIS A 62 -3.56 -4.04 -22.81
C HIS A 62 -3.32 -4.14 -24.31
N ALA A 63 -4.29 -3.67 -25.11
CA ALA A 63 -4.23 -3.67 -26.57
C ALA A 63 -3.84 -5.03 -27.19
N GLY A 64 -4.27 -6.15 -26.57
CA GLY A 64 -3.96 -7.51 -27.01
C GLY A 64 -2.59 -8.05 -26.54
N THR A 65 -1.85 -7.27 -25.76
CA THR A 65 -0.64 -7.73 -25.06
C THR A 65 -0.98 -8.11 -23.63
N LEU A 66 -0.59 -9.33 -23.24
CA LEU A 66 -0.76 -9.84 -21.88
C LEU A 66 0.51 -9.61 -21.06
N TYR A 67 0.36 -8.83 -19.99
CA TYR A 67 1.39 -8.57 -19.00
C TYR A 67 1.03 -9.31 -17.70
N ARG A 68 2.00 -10.01 -17.11
CA ARG A 68 1.89 -10.50 -15.74
C ARG A 68 2.65 -9.56 -14.82
N ILE A 69 1.98 -9.04 -13.81
CA ILE A 69 2.54 -8.15 -12.79
C ILE A 69 2.57 -8.93 -11.48
N ALA A 70 3.75 -9.14 -10.91
CA ALA A 70 3.90 -9.90 -9.67
C ALA A 70 5.02 -9.33 -8.81
N GLY A 71 4.90 -9.51 -7.49
CA GLY A 71 5.89 -9.02 -6.54
C GLY A 71 5.33 -8.74 -5.16
N ASN A 72 6.12 -8.07 -4.32
CA ASN A 72 5.72 -7.73 -2.97
C ASN A 72 5.20 -6.28 -2.89
N LEU A 73 4.10 -6.13 -2.17
CA LEU A 73 3.52 -4.88 -1.71
C LEU A 73 3.78 -4.74 -0.23
N TYR A 74 3.80 -3.51 0.28
CA TYR A 74 3.94 -3.25 1.71
C TYR A 74 3.09 -2.07 2.15
N VAL A 75 2.83 -1.98 3.46
CA VAL A 75 2.32 -0.75 4.09
C VAL A 75 3.53 0.05 4.54
N PRO A 76 3.79 1.24 3.98
CA PRO A 76 4.91 2.08 4.42
C PRO A 76 4.71 2.49 5.89
N GLU A 77 5.83 2.72 6.59
CA GLU A 77 5.83 3.33 7.92
C GLU A 77 5.35 4.79 7.81
N SER A 78 4.04 4.95 7.66
CA SER A 78 3.33 6.23 7.47
C SER A 78 2.27 6.42 8.54
N ASP A 79 1.76 7.64 8.67
CA ASP A 79 0.68 7.97 9.61
C ASP A 79 -0.65 7.27 9.27
N ASP A 80 -0.80 6.71 8.05
CA ASP A 80 -2.01 5.99 7.62
C ASP A 80 -1.71 4.51 7.30
N PRO A 81 -2.05 3.58 8.22
CA PRO A 81 -1.75 2.17 8.05
C PRO A 81 -2.66 1.47 7.01
N ARG A 82 -3.46 2.25 6.26
CA ARG A 82 -4.30 1.77 5.17
C ARG A 82 -3.60 1.87 3.81
N LEU A 83 -2.55 2.66 3.68
CA LEU A 83 -1.86 2.88 2.41
C LEU A 83 -0.99 1.68 2.05
N ILE A 84 -0.93 1.36 0.77
CA ILE A 84 -0.16 0.26 0.20
C ILE A 84 0.70 0.82 -0.92
N GLU A 85 1.95 0.39 -0.97
CA GLU A 85 2.90 0.73 -2.03
C GLU A 85 3.59 -0.54 -2.54
N ASP A 86 4.16 -0.50 -3.74
CA ASP A 86 5.11 -1.52 -4.18
C ASP A 86 6.42 -1.41 -3.42
N LEU A 87 7.01 -2.56 -3.07
CA LEU A 87 8.40 -2.56 -2.61
C LEU A 87 9.31 -2.29 -3.82
N PRO A 88 10.11 -1.20 -3.82
CA PRO A 88 10.90 -0.82 -4.99
C PRO A 88 11.83 -1.95 -5.44
N GLY A 89 11.71 -2.35 -6.70
CA GLY A 89 12.51 -3.42 -7.31
C GLY A 89 12.06 -4.85 -6.96
N GLU A 90 11.00 -5.02 -6.17
CA GLU A 90 10.41 -6.34 -5.87
C GLU A 90 9.16 -6.64 -6.69
N VAL A 91 8.57 -5.64 -7.33
CA VAL A 91 7.50 -5.82 -8.32
C VAL A 91 8.07 -5.81 -9.73
N PHE A 92 7.72 -6.83 -10.49
CA PHE A 92 8.18 -7.04 -11.86
C PHE A 92 7.01 -7.28 -12.80
N VAL A 93 7.22 -6.87 -14.05
CA VAL A 93 6.32 -7.17 -15.15
C VAL A 93 6.94 -8.26 -16.01
N SER A 94 6.14 -9.13 -16.61
CA SER A 94 6.61 -10.04 -17.65
C SER A 94 5.65 -10.15 -18.81
N VAL A 95 6.20 -10.34 -20.02
CA VAL A 95 5.45 -10.52 -21.27
C VAL A 95 5.97 -11.76 -21.98
N GLY A 96 5.10 -12.74 -22.21
CA GLY A 96 5.50 -14.02 -22.82
C GLY A 96 6.61 -14.76 -22.04
N GLY A 97 6.68 -14.57 -20.72
CA GLY A 97 7.71 -15.15 -19.85
C GLY A 97 9.01 -14.35 -19.74
N ASN A 98 9.18 -13.27 -20.49
CA ASN A 98 10.35 -12.39 -20.37
C ASN A 98 10.11 -11.33 -19.29
N LEU A 99 11.03 -11.23 -18.33
CA LEU A 99 10.97 -10.25 -17.24
C LEU A 99 11.37 -8.85 -17.72
N LEU A 100 10.60 -7.86 -17.28
CA LEU A 100 10.80 -6.43 -17.48
C LEU A 100 10.88 -5.78 -16.07
N PRO A 101 12.05 -5.84 -15.41
CA PRO A 101 12.20 -5.32 -14.05
C PRO A 101 12.08 -3.79 -14.03
N ASN A 102 11.59 -3.23 -12.91
CA ASN A 102 11.47 -1.78 -12.68
C ASN A 102 10.58 -1.05 -13.70
N THR A 103 9.52 -1.70 -14.17
CA THR A 103 8.59 -1.13 -15.15
C THR A 103 7.19 -0.95 -14.61
N VAL A 104 6.99 -0.99 -13.28
CA VAL A 104 5.67 -0.80 -12.67
C VAL A 104 5.79 -0.11 -11.33
N ASP A 105 4.93 0.89 -11.13
CA ASP A 105 4.68 1.54 -9.85
C ASP A 105 3.26 1.19 -9.39
N ILE A 106 3.08 0.87 -8.10
CA ILE A 106 1.79 0.50 -7.54
C ILE A 106 1.53 1.28 -6.26
N GLU A 107 0.38 1.94 -6.22
CA GLU A 107 -0.13 2.59 -5.03
C GLU A 107 -1.53 2.07 -4.73
N GLY A 108 -1.90 2.01 -3.47
CA GLY A 108 -3.18 1.45 -3.10
C GLY A 108 -3.64 1.75 -1.68
N PHE A 109 -4.79 1.17 -1.34
CA PHE A 109 -5.38 1.31 -0.03
C PHE A 109 -6.20 0.09 0.37
N PHE A 110 -6.28 -0.13 1.68
CA PHE A 110 -7.25 -1.03 2.29
C PHE A 110 -8.63 -0.37 2.40
N ALA A 111 -9.65 -1.04 1.86
CA ALA A 111 -11.05 -0.72 2.12
C ALA A 111 -11.54 -1.54 3.31
N THR A 112 -11.93 -0.86 4.40
CA THR A 112 -12.47 -1.50 5.60
C THR A 112 -13.99 -1.60 5.53
N GLY A 113 -14.53 -2.72 6.00
CA GLY A 113 -15.97 -2.88 6.23
C GLY A 113 -16.35 -2.58 7.67
N ASN A 114 -17.64 -2.45 7.95
CA ASN A 114 -18.15 -2.30 9.31
C ASN A 114 -17.95 -3.62 10.08
N GLY A 115 -16.90 -3.70 10.91
CA GLY A 115 -16.81 -4.66 12.02
C GLY A 115 -16.11 -6.00 11.76
N SER A 116 -15.33 -6.15 10.70
CA SER A 116 -14.69 -7.46 10.35
C SER A 116 -13.28 -7.68 10.90
N GLY A 117 -12.67 -6.72 11.60
CA GLY A 117 -11.27 -6.78 12.03
C GLY A 117 -10.28 -6.68 10.86
N LEU A 118 -10.47 -7.44 9.79
CA LEU A 118 -9.66 -7.39 8.57
C LEU A 118 -10.28 -6.47 7.49
N PRO A 119 -9.46 -5.88 6.60
CA PRO A 119 -9.97 -5.17 5.43
C PRO A 119 -10.81 -6.08 4.53
N GLN A 120 -11.86 -5.52 3.93
CA GLN A 120 -12.77 -6.26 3.05
C GLN A 120 -12.34 -6.23 1.59
N ALA A 121 -11.53 -5.23 1.21
CA ALA A 121 -10.98 -5.15 -0.13
C ALA A 121 -9.66 -4.37 -0.14
N ILE A 122 -8.92 -4.50 -1.25
CA ILE A 122 -7.74 -3.72 -1.59
C ILE A 122 -8.02 -3.03 -2.93
N GLY A 123 -7.84 -1.72 -2.99
CA GLY A 123 -7.81 -0.97 -4.26
C GLY A 123 -6.37 -0.63 -4.62
N LEU A 124 -5.95 -0.91 -5.86
CA LEU A 124 -4.63 -0.54 -6.37
C LEU A 124 -4.77 0.29 -7.64
N ASN A 125 -3.95 1.33 -7.77
CA ASN A 125 -3.60 1.98 -9.01
C ASN A 125 -2.28 1.39 -9.50
N TYR A 126 -2.15 1.21 -10.81
CA TYR A 126 -0.90 0.78 -11.42
C TYR A 126 -0.48 1.73 -12.52
N PHE A 127 0.82 1.94 -12.63
CA PHE A 127 1.48 2.68 -13.69
C PHE A 127 2.57 1.79 -14.28
N LEU A 128 2.40 1.34 -15.53
CA LEU A 128 3.41 0.55 -16.23
C LEU A 128 4.25 1.46 -17.10
N ASN A 129 5.56 1.51 -16.83
CA ASN A 129 6.52 2.34 -17.54
C ASN A 129 7.02 1.65 -18.81
N THR A 130 6.14 1.59 -19.81
CA THR A 130 6.45 1.18 -21.19
C THR A 130 6.80 2.38 -22.07
N SER A 131 7.10 2.17 -23.36
CA SER A 131 7.39 3.28 -24.30
C SER A 131 6.25 4.30 -24.38
N ASN A 132 5.02 3.84 -24.22
CA ASN A 132 3.86 4.64 -23.89
C ASN A 132 3.32 4.11 -22.57
N PRO A 133 3.33 4.88 -21.46
CA PRO A 133 2.95 4.33 -20.16
C PRO A 133 1.49 3.89 -20.12
N ILE A 134 1.21 2.79 -19.42
CA ILE A 134 -0.14 2.21 -19.29
C ILE A 134 -0.63 2.41 -17.87
N VAL A 135 -1.83 2.93 -17.70
CA VAL A 135 -2.42 3.22 -16.39
C VAL A 135 -3.78 2.56 -16.18
N GLY A 136 -4.13 2.33 -14.93
CA GLY A 136 -5.47 1.89 -14.54
C GLY A 136 -5.61 1.62 -13.04
N THR A 137 -6.80 1.20 -12.65
CA THR A 137 -7.17 0.87 -11.27
C THR A 137 -7.82 -0.51 -11.20
N VAL A 138 -7.54 -1.25 -10.14
CA VAL A 138 -8.07 -2.59 -9.89
C VAL A 138 -8.48 -2.75 -8.43
N GLY A 139 -9.55 -3.51 -8.20
CA GLY A 139 -10.02 -3.90 -6.87
C GLY A 139 -9.90 -5.41 -6.64
N PHE A 140 -9.46 -5.78 -5.44
CA PHE A 140 -9.42 -7.15 -4.95
C PHE A 140 -10.32 -7.29 -3.72
N GLY A 141 -11.28 -8.22 -3.76
CA GLY A 141 -12.17 -8.51 -2.63
C GLY A 141 -11.63 -9.62 -1.74
N LEU A 142 -11.91 -9.55 -0.44
CA LEU A 142 -11.52 -10.58 0.53
C LEU A 142 -12.16 -11.93 0.15
N SER A 143 -11.33 -12.93 -0.13
CA SER A 143 -11.77 -14.29 -0.49
C SER A 143 -11.65 -15.27 0.67
N SER A 144 -10.60 -15.13 1.48
CA SER A 144 -10.39 -15.97 2.67
C SER A 144 -9.46 -15.30 3.66
N SER A 145 -9.59 -15.65 4.93
CA SER A 145 -8.68 -15.19 5.97
C SER A 145 -8.34 -16.32 6.95
N GLN A 146 -7.17 -16.20 7.56
CA GLN A 146 -6.77 -16.98 8.72
C GLN A 146 -6.37 -16.00 9.82
N SER A 147 -7.24 -15.86 10.82
CA SER A 147 -6.86 -15.21 12.07
C SER A 147 -5.91 -16.15 12.82
N HIS A 148 -4.78 -15.62 13.29
CA HIS A 148 -4.02 -16.31 14.32
C HIS A 148 -4.82 -16.17 15.62
N ALA A 149 -5.40 -17.27 16.11
CA ALA A 149 -6.11 -17.31 17.38
C ALA A 149 -5.12 -16.96 18.52
N GLY A 150 -5.15 -15.70 18.94
CA GLY A 150 -4.17 -15.19 19.90
C GLY A 150 -4.41 -13.76 20.38
N SER A 151 -5.65 -13.27 20.39
CA SER A 151 -6.00 -12.13 21.24
C SER A 151 -7.51 -12.10 21.47
N THR A 152 -7.96 -12.67 22.59
CA THR A 152 -9.27 -12.33 23.13
C THR A 152 -9.20 -10.86 23.52
N VAL A 153 -9.81 -9.96 22.75
CA VAL A 153 -9.99 -8.57 23.17
C VAL A 153 -10.81 -8.61 24.45
N LEU A 154 -10.17 -8.40 25.60
CA LEU A 154 -10.88 -8.14 26.84
C LEU A 154 -11.63 -6.81 26.62
N PRO A 155 -12.96 -6.73 26.83
CA PRO A 155 -13.79 -5.58 26.47
C PRO A 155 -13.54 -4.31 27.32
N ASN A 156 -12.35 -4.17 27.93
CA ASN A 156 -12.08 -3.22 29.00
C ASN A 156 -10.69 -2.56 28.92
N SER A 157 -9.84 -2.86 27.94
CA SER A 157 -8.58 -2.13 27.81
C SER A 157 -8.84 -0.77 27.16
N ARG A 158 -9.17 0.22 27.99
CA ARG A 158 -8.98 1.64 27.64
C ARG A 158 -7.56 1.79 27.12
N PHE A 159 -7.41 2.06 25.83
CA PHE A 159 -6.19 2.65 25.32
C PHE A 159 -6.10 4.05 25.93
N GLU A 160 -5.40 4.18 27.06
CA GLU A 160 -5.02 5.47 27.59
C GLU A 160 -3.92 6.01 26.68
N TYR A 161 -4.32 6.80 25.68
CA TYR A 161 -3.39 7.54 24.83
C TYR A 161 -2.66 8.58 25.69
N ARG A 162 -1.48 8.23 26.20
CA ARG A 162 -0.61 9.16 26.92
C ARG A 162 0.18 10.02 25.94
N ALA A 163 -0.47 11.09 25.47
CA ALA A 163 0.11 12.13 24.60
C ALA A 163 1.35 12.84 25.20
N ASP A 164 1.65 12.58 26.47
CA ASP A 164 2.70 13.20 27.29
C ASP A 164 4.08 12.53 27.19
N ARG A 165 4.20 11.41 26.45
CA ARG A 165 5.48 10.72 26.20
C ARG A 165 6.11 11.08 24.85
N PHE A 166 5.31 11.23 23.79
CA PHE A 166 5.80 11.47 22.42
C PHE A 166 6.46 12.85 22.24
N LYS A 167 5.97 13.89 22.93
CA LYS A 167 6.54 15.25 22.85
C LYS A 167 7.93 15.39 23.49
N ARG A 168 8.30 14.51 24.43
CA ARG A 168 9.58 14.64 25.15
C ARG A 168 10.74 14.00 24.43
N ASP A 169 10.51 12.86 23.78
CA ASP A 169 11.59 12.09 23.15
C ASP A 169 11.89 12.64 21.74
N VAL A 170 10.86 12.97 20.95
CA VAL A 170 11.03 13.61 19.63
C VAL A 170 11.70 14.98 19.73
N TRP A 171 11.41 15.75 20.79
CA TRP A 171 12.03 17.07 20.96
C TRP A 171 13.49 16.99 21.41
N ARG A 172 13.86 15.96 22.17
CA ARG A 172 15.25 15.70 22.55
C ARG A 172 16.10 15.26 21.36
N ASP A 173 15.52 14.43 20.50
CA ASP A 173 16.21 13.93 19.31
C ASP A 173 16.35 15.01 18.24
N LEU A 174 15.34 15.87 18.06
CA LEU A 174 15.43 17.05 17.19
C LEU A 174 16.43 18.09 17.72
N GLU A 175 16.52 18.31 19.03
CA GLU A 175 17.51 19.24 19.60
C GLU A 175 18.95 18.69 19.50
N SER A 176 19.11 17.36 19.57
CA SER A 176 20.40 16.69 19.34
C SER A 176 20.82 16.80 17.87
N LEU A 177 19.91 16.51 16.93
CA LEU A 177 20.13 16.67 15.49
C LEU A 177 20.42 18.12 15.08
N TYR A 178 19.70 19.09 15.66
CA TYR A 178 19.93 20.52 15.38
C TYR A 178 21.30 21.00 15.89
N ARG A 179 21.73 20.52 17.07
CA ARG A 179 23.06 20.82 17.63
C ARG A 179 24.21 20.10 16.92
N GLU A 180 23.94 19.04 16.19
CA GLU A 180 24.97 18.26 15.48
C GLU A 180 25.12 18.76 14.03
N LEU A 181 24.03 19.17 13.37
CA LEU A 181 24.06 19.73 12.01
C LEU A 181 24.57 21.18 11.92
N LEU A 182 24.41 22.02 12.95
CA LEU A 182 24.76 23.44 12.86
C LEU A 182 26.16 23.81 13.37
N ARG A 183 26.87 22.90 14.05
CA ARG A 183 28.24 23.19 14.54
C ARG A 183 29.31 23.39 13.45
N PRO A 184 29.23 22.80 12.24
CA PRO A 184 30.26 23.05 11.22
C PRO A 184 30.06 24.35 10.44
N VAL A 185 28.83 24.88 10.36
CA VAL A 185 28.51 25.99 9.44
C VAL A 185 28.73 27.38 10.08
N GLU A 186 28.71 27.50 11.41
CA GLU A 186 28.95 28.78 12.08
C GLU A 186 30.44 29.11 12.32
N CYS A 187 31.38 28.19 12.08
CA CYS A 187 32.82 28.46 12.23
C CYS A 187 33.51 29.09 11.00
N GLN A 188 32.81 29.31 9.88
CA GLN A 188 33.40 29.94 8.68
C GLN A 188 32.84 31.33 8.34
N LEU A 189 31.90 31.87 9.11
CA LEU A 189 31.41 33.26 8.93
C LEU A 189 31.97 34.26 9.96
N TRP A 190 33.02 33.87 10.70
CA TRP A 190 33.80 34.75 11.58
C TRP A 190 35.32 34.62 11.35
N ARG A 191 35.74 34.66 10.08
CA ARG A 191 37.08 35.11 9.70
C ARG A 191 36.99 36.20 8.65
#